data_AF-A0A3N1B3V3-F1
#
_entry.id   AF-A0A3N1B3V3-F1
#
_cell.length_a   1.000
_cell.length_b   1.000
_cell.length_c   1.000
_cell.angle_alpha   90.00
_cell.angle_beta   90.00
_cell.angle_gamma   90.00
#
_symmetry.space_group_name_H-M   'P 1'
#
loop_
_entity.id
_entity.type
_entity.pdbx_description
1 polymer ?
#
loop_
_entity_poly.entity_id
_entity_poly.type
_entity_poly.pdbx_seq_one_letter_code
_entity_poly.pdbx_strand_id
1 'polypeptide(L)'
;MVTGVGSGWSTGGGGLPPLAADPAGRRYGCRMADDAAGPAPGNPQPPPVPLISVAGPPAEYGAGYGAAAASVIARNIEHYLRRFRDEAGLSRSAVRIAGGTFRNASRAAHPRIVEALDAVAGGAGVHVDEVYALNARTELLYGTGRTAADPPPSDPTDAGSDSGRGGDVGPDGSAGGCTAAGVLGSRTADGHLLVGQNWDWHPDQRDTMVLLRSTDERGLTVLTLTEAGMLAKAGLNSAGLAVCINMLGSDRDGLAPGRSPGVPYHVLLRAVLEAGSLGQATRVACRTPRNASINLLLGQAGPAGGELLDLEVVPGDVGWTHPVDGVLTHANHLETALPVRDTTKNLGGSSMFRAARARRLLVERAAGGPLSLGDLADVFHDHLGLPLAICRHLDERDAPADQAETVYSVLIDLDARRLGLAAGPPCRHDYHWLELADGVTG
;
A
#
# COMPACT_ATOMS: atom_id res chain seq x y z
N MET A 1 -11.58 -49.63 41.96
CA MET A 1 -10.92 -50.75 41.25
C MET A 1 -10.19 -50.18 40.05
N VAL A 2 -8.90 -50.45 40.04
CA VAL A 2 -7.89 -50.09 39.04
C VAL A 2 -8.18 -50.77 37.70
N THR A 3 -7.85 -50.09 36.58
CA THR A 3 -6.92 -50.50 35.49
C THR A 3 -7.25 -49.60 34.27
N GLY A 4 -6.35 -48.87 33.59
CA GLY A 4 -4.89 -48.95 33.49
C GLY A 4 -4.47 -49.41 32.09
N VAL A 5 -4.33 -48.49 31.13
CA VAL A 5 -3.57 -48.62 29.85
C VAL A 5 -3.47 -47.20 29.26
N GLY A 6 -2.37 -46.65 28.78
CA GLY A 6 -1.00 -47.08 28.60
C GLY A 6 -0.29 -45.96 27.84
N SER A 7 0.87 -45.54 28.33
CA SER A 7 1.73 -44.49 27.78
C SER A 7 2.38 -44.91 26.46
N GLY A 8 2.47 -43.98 25.49
CA GLY A 8 3.29 -44.18 24.29
C GLY A 8 3.20 -43.05 23.26
N TRP A 9 3.79 -41.88 23.55
CA TRP A 9 4.17 -40.92 22.51
C TRP A 9 5.69 -40.97 22.36
N SER A 10 6.13 -41.67 21.32
CA SER A 10 7.51 -41.65 20.85
C SER A 10 7.82 -40.30 20.21
N THR A 11 8.90 -39.66 20.65
CA THR A 11 9.52 -38.51 20.00
C THR A 11 10.15 -38.95 18.67
N GLY A 12 9.36 -38.94 17.60
CA GLY A 12 9.86 -39.05 16.23
C GLY A 12 10.27 -37.67 15.73
N GLY A 13 11.58 -37.42 15.63
CA GLY A 13 12.13 -36.28 14.92
C GLY A 13 11.80 -36.41 13.42
N GLY A 14 10.68 -35.81 13.01
CA GLY A 14 10.32 -35.63 11.61
C GLY A 14 10.62 -34.19 11.22
N GLY A 15 11.63 -33.99 10.39
CA GLY A 15 11.92 -32.68 9.79
C GLY A 15 10.71 -32.13 9.04
N LEU A 16 10.61 -30.80 8.98
CA LEU A 16 9.61 -30.08 8.20
C LEU A 16 9.49 -30.67 6.78
N PRO A 17 8.27 -30.86 6.25
CA PRO A 17 8.10 -31.32 4.88
C PRO A 17 8.68 -30.27 3.90
N PRO A 18 9.23 -30.70 2.75
CA PRO A 18 9.81 -29.77 1.79
C PRO A 18 8.73 -28.84 1.20
N LEU A 19 9.15 -27.59 0.93
CA LEU A 19 8.37 -26.54 0.28
C LEU A 19 7.64 -27.07 -0.96
N ALA A 20 6.35 -26.79 -1.06
CA ALA A 20 5.55 -27.13 -2.24
C ALA A 20 6.15 -26.46 -3.49
N ALA A 21 6.45 -27.25 -4.51
CA ALA A 21 6.83 -26.75 -5.82
C ALA A 21 5.56 -26.32 -6.58
N ASP A 22 5.69 -25.24 -7.36
CA ASP A 22 4.72 -24.84 -8.40
C ASP A 22 4.52 -26.00 -9.41
N PRO A 23 3.33 -26.17 -10.05
CA PRO A 23 3.14 -27.04 -11.22
C PRO A 23 4.23 -26.94 -12.32
N ALA A 24 5.00 -25.84 -12.40
CA ALA A 24 6.18 -25.71 -13.27
C ALA A 24 7.51 -26.25 -12.68
N GLY A 25 7.50 -26.88 -11.50
CA GLY A 25 8.69 -27.48 -10.86
C GLY A 25 9.69 -26.48 -10.26
N ARG A 26 9.36 -25.18 -10.24
CA ARG A 26 10.20 -24.15 -9.62
C ARG A 26 10.07 -24.21 -8.10
N ARG A 27 11.19 -24.47 -7.42
CA ARG A 27 11.28 -24.35 -5.96
C ARG A 27 11.31 -22.86 -5.62
N TYR A 28 10.37 -22.38 -4.83
CA TYR A 28 10.48 -21.09 -4.15
C TYR A 28 11.58 -21.22 -3.10
N GLY A 29 12.85 -21.11 -3.51
CA GLY A 29 13.97 -21.05 -2.57
C GLY A 29 13.86 -19.75 -1.79
N CYS A 30 13.49 -19.84 -0.51
CA CYS A 30 13.55 -18.70 0.39
C CYS A 30 15.03 -18.32 0.57
N ARG A 31 15.45 -17.13 0.12
CA ARG A 31 16.69 -16.54 0.65
C ARG A 31 16.41 -16.22 2.11
N MET A 32 17.26 -16.73 3.02
CA MET A 32 17.16 -16.42 4.45
C MET A 32 17.37 -14.91 4.66
N ALA A 33 16.63 -14.29 5.58
CA ALA A 33 16.61 -12.84 5.84
C ALA A 33 17.86 -12.28 6.56
N ASP A 34 18.99 -13.00 6.56
CA ASP A 34 20.23 -12.54 7.20
C ASP A 34 20.77 -11.22 6.58
N ASP A 35 20.28 -10.84 5.39
CA ASP A 35 20.61 -9.60 4.67
C ASP A 35 19.56 -8.46 4.84
N ALA A 36 18.49 -8.65 5.62
CA ALA A 36 17.41 -7.65 5.74
C ALA A 36 17.87 -6.32 6.37
N ALA A 37 18.93 -6.33 7.18
CA ALA A 37 19.54 -5.12 7.73
C ALA A 37 20.32 -4.29 6.69
N GLY A 38 20.53 -4.84 5.49
CA GLY A 38 21.39 -4.27 4.46
C GLY A 38 22.88 -4.41 4.77
N PRO A 39 23.77 -4.24 3.76
CA PRO A 39 25.20 -4.20 4.01
C PRO A 39 25.58 -3.01 4.90
N ALA A 40 26.63 -3.17 5.72
CA ALA A 40 27.27 -2.05 6.41
C ALA A 40 27.64 -0.94 5.41
N PRO A 41 27.58 0.36 5.80
CA PRO A 41 27.79 1.48 4.88
C PRO A 41 29.14 1.34 4.16
N GLY A 42 29.11 1.11 2.85
CA GLY A 42 30.34 0.80 2.11
C GLY A 42 30.24 0.73 0.58
N ASN A 43 29.06 0.54 -0.03
CA ASN A 43 28.88 0.74 -1.47
C ASN A 43 27.38 0.86 -1.83
N PRO A 44 26.80 2.08 -1.97
CA PRO A 44 25.38 2.22 -2.24
C PRO A 44 25.05 1.67 -3.63
N GLN A 45 24.31 0.57 -3.68
CA GLN A 45 23.68 0.11 -4.93
C GLN A 45 22.60 1.13 -5.33
N PRO A 46 22.44 1.44 -6.62
CA PRO A 46 21.35 2.30 -7.05
C PRO A 46 20.01 1.69 -6.62
N PRO A 47 19.03 2.51 -6.20
CA PRO A 47 17.73 2.00 -5.83
C PRO A 47 17.06 1.30 -7.01
N PRO A 48 16.20 0.30 -6.77
CA PRO A 48 15.59 -0.49 -7.83
C PRO A 48 14.51 0.27 -8.60
N VAL A 49 14.18 1.50 -8.19
CA VAL A 49 13.31 2.46 -8.88
C VAL A 49 13.98 3.84 -8.86
N PRO A 50 13.67 4.75 -9.80
CA PRO A 50 14.23 6.10 -9.81
C PRO A 50 13.98 6.83 -8.48
N LEU A 51 15.05 7.36 -7.87
CA LEU A 51 14.98 8.28 -6.74
C LEU A 51 14.97 9.71 -7.27
N ILE A 52 13.92 10.46 -6.95
CA ILE A 52 13.75 11.86 -7.31
C ILE A 52 13.80 12.68 -6.03
N SER A 53 14.84 13.50 -5.91
CA SER A 53 15.02 14.42 -4.78
C SER A 53 14.72 15.84 -5.22
N VAL A 54 13.76 16.49 -4.54
CA VAL A 54 13.29 17.84 -4.83
C VAL A 54 13.14 18.62 -3.53
N ALA A 55 13.33 19.93 -3.59
CA ALA A 55 13.23 20.80 -2.42
C ALA A 55 12.59 22.15 -2.77
N GLY A 56 12.18 22.88 -1.74
CA GLY A 56 11.58 24.20 -1.86
C GLY A 56 10.09 24.21 -1.51
N PRO A 57 9.38 25.33 -1.73
CA PRO A 57 7.94 25.40 -1.53
C PRO A 57 7.16 24.42 -2.44
N PRO A 58 5.86 24.15 -2.16
CA PRO A 58 5.04 23.22 -2.93
C PRO A 58 5.10 23.37 -4.45
N ALA A 59 5.00 24.59 -4.97
CA ALA A 59 5.10 24.84 -6.40
C ALA A 59 6.47 24.46 -6.98
N GLU A 60 7.56 24.71 -6.25
CA GLU A 60 8.92 24.47 -6.71
C GLU A 60 9.26 22.98 -6.72
N TYR A 61 9.06 22.28 -5.59
CA TYR A 61 9.34 20.85 -5.53
C TYR A 61 8.39 20.08 -6.46
N GLY A 62 7.13 20.55 -6.61
CA GLY A 62 6.15 19.95 -7.51
C GLY A 62 6.59 20.06 -8.97
N ALA A 63 7.00 21.26 -9.42
CA ALA A 63 7.51 21.47 -10.77
C ALA A 63 8.80 20.66 -11.03
N GLY A 64 9.72 20.64 -10.06
CA GLY A 64 10.95 19.84 -10.14
C GLY A 64 10.66 18.34 -10.29
N TYR A 65 9.71 17.81 -9.52
CA TYR A 65 9.30 16.41 -9.61
C TYR A 65 8.63 16.12 -10.95
N GLY A 66 7.69 16.98 -11.37
CA GLY A 66 7.03 16.86 -12.66
C GLY A 66 8.03 16.79 -13.82
N ALA A 67 9.01 17.70 -13.84
CA ALA A 67 10.05 17.74 -14.86
C ALA A 67 10.96 16.50 -14.83
N ALA A 68 11.41 16.08 -13.64
CA ALA A 68 12.29 14.93 -13.48
C ALA A 68 11.61 13.59 -13.85
N ALA A 69 10.30 13.47 -13.62
CA ALA A 69 9.52 12.26 -13.88
C ALA A 69 8.65 12.34 -15.14
N ALA A 70 8.79 13.36 -15.99
CA ALA A 70 7.82 13.68 -17.05
C ALA A 70 7.45 12.46 -17.93
N SER A 71 8.45 11.71 -18.39
CA SER A 71 8.24 10.52 -19.22
C SER A 71 7.52 9.39 -18.47
N VAL A 72 7.86 9.18 -17.20
CA VAL A 72 7.27 8.14 -16.36
C VAL A 72 5.83 8.50 -15.98
N ILE A 73 5.56 9.77 -15.68
CA ILE A 73 4.22 10.31 -15.42
C ILE A 73 3.33 10.10 -16.65
N ALA A 74 3.80 10.46 -17.84
CA ALA A 74 3.04 10.29 -19.08
C ALA A 74 2.69 8.81 -19.35
N ARG A 75 3.64 7.89 -19.13
CA ARG A 75 3.37 6.44 -19.24
C ARG A 75 2.35 5.96 -18.23
N ASN A 76 2.42 6.42 -16.99
CA ASN A 76 1.50 6.02 -15.93
C ASN A 76 0.07 6.51 -16.20
N ILE A 77 -0.07 7.77 -16.66
CA ILE A 77 -1.36 8.31 -17.10
C ILE A 77 -1.95 7.45 -18.22
N GLU A 78 -1.15 7.11 -19.23
CA GLU A 78 -1.62 6.30 -20.36
C GLU A 78 -1.97 4.85 -19.94
N HIS A 79 -1.24 4.28 -18.98
CA HIS A 79 -1.60 3.00 -18.36
C HIS A 79 -2.98 3.07 -17.69
N TYR A 80 -3.21 4.08 -16.85
CA TYR A 80 -4.48 4.24 -16.15
C TYR A 80 -5.64 4.64 -17.06
N LEU A 81 -5.41 5.42 -18.13
CA LEU A 81 -6.43 5.72 -19.12
C LEU A 81 -6.95 4.45 -19.81
N ARG A 82 -6.09 3.46 -20.07
CA ARG A 82 -6.53 2.16 -20.58
C ARG A 82 -7.37 1.42 -19.56
N ARG A 83 -6.90 1.32 -18.31
CA ARG A 83 -7.65 0.65 -17.22
C ARG A 83 -9.01 1.31 -16.96
N PHE A 84 -9.08 2.63 -16.89
CA PHE A 84 -10.35 3.35 -16.72
C PHE A 84 -11.34 3.07 -17.85
N ARG A 85 -10.86 2.95 -19.09
CA ARG A 85 -11.70 2.57 -20.22
C ARG A 85 -12.16 1.12 -20.12
N ASP A 86 -11.23 0.20 -19.87
CA ASP A 86 -11.46 -1.24 -19.99
C ASP A 86 -12.23 -1.80 -18.76
N GLU A 87 -11.96 -1.30 -17.55
CA GLU A 87 -12.56 -1.79 -16.31
C GLU A 87 -13.76 -0.93 -15.87
N ALA A 88 -13.69 0.40 -16.03
CA ALA A 88 -14.73 1.33 -15.57
C ALA A 88 -15.57 1.94 -16.70
N GLY A 89 -15.28 1.65 -17.98
CA GLY A 89 -16.03 2.19 -19.12
C GLY A 89 -15.86 3.72 -19.31
N LEU A 90 -14.85 4.32 -18.69
CA LEU A 90 -14.67 5.77 -18.69
C LEU A 90 -13.84 6.22 -19.91
N SER A 91 -14.43 7.09 -20.73
CA SER A 91 -13.68 7.79 -21.78
C SER A 91 -12.65 8.76 -21.17
N ARG A 92 -11.60 9.10 -21.93
CA ARG A 92 -10.60 10.10 -21.50
C ARG A 92 -11.24 11.44 -21.09
N SER A 93 -12.29 11.86 -21.78
CA SER A 93 -13.06 13.06 -21.43
C SER A 93 -13.76 12.92 -20.09
N ALA A 94 -14.40 11.77 -19.83
CA ALA A 94 -15.02 11.48 -18.53
C ALA A 94 -13.99 11.44 -17.40
N VAL A 95 -12.82 10.83 -17.65
CA VAL A 95 -11.69 10.80 -16.71
C VAL A 95 -11.24 12.22 -16.34
N ARG A 96 -11.09 13.12 -17.32
CA ARG A 96 -10.73 14.52 -17.07
C ARG A 96 -11.79 15.26 -16.27
N ILE A 97 -13.07 15.09 -16.60
CA ILE A 97 -14.17 15.71 -15.84
C ILE A 97 -14.15 15.26 -14.38
N ALA A 98 -13.98 13.96 -14.14
CA ALA A 98 -13.87 13.43 -12.79
C ALA A 98 -12.62 13.96 -12.07
N GLY A 99 -11.46 13.95 -12.74
CA GLY A 99 -10.21 14.51 -12.23
C GLY A 99 -10.31 15.97 -11.79
N GLY A 100 -10.96 16.81 -12.60
CA GLY A 100 -11.22 18.21 -12.23
C GLY A 100 -12.11 18.35 -11.00
N THR A 101 -13.03 17.41 -10.79
CA THR A 101 -13.89 17.38 -9.61
C THR A 101 -13.11 16.98 -8.35
N PHE A 102 -12.25 15.97 -8.44
CA PHE A 102 -11.33 15.59 -7.36
C PHE A 102 -10.32 16.71 -7.03
N ARG A 103 -9.86 17.44 -8.05
CA ARG A 103 -9.00 18.62 -7.87
C ARG A 103 -9.68 19.70 -7.04
N ASN A 104 -10.95 19.99 -7.32
CA ASN A 104 -11.73 20.96 -6.56
C ASN A 104 -11.94 20.53 -5.11
N ALA A 105 -12.29 19.25 -4.87
CA ALA A 105 -12.42 18.70 -3.53
C ALA A 105 -11.09 18.77 -2.74
N SER A 106 -9.99 18.42 -3.39
CA SER A 106 -8.63 18.50 -2.84
C SER A 106 -8.25 19.94 -2.49
N ARG A 107 -8.62 20.92 -3.33
CA ARG A 107 -8.33 22.34 -3.11
C ARG A 107 -9.01 22.89 -1.87
N ALA A 108 -10.24 22.46 -1.62
CA ALA A 108 -11.00 22.89 -0.43
C ALA A 108 -10.39 22.35 0.87
N ALA A 109 -9.80 21.15 0.84
CA ALA A 109 -9.27 20.48 2.03
C ALA A 109 -7.77 20.73 2.26
N HIS A 110 -6.95 20.67 1.19
CA HIS A 110 -5.50 20.61 1.23
C HIS A 110 -4.86 21.49 0.14
N PRO A 111 -5.00 22.83 0.22
CA PRO A 111 -4.56 23.75 -0.85
C PRO A 111 -3.06 23.68 -1.14
N ARG A 112 -2.21 23.43 -0.13
CA ARG A 112 -0.76 23.27 -0.30
C ARG A 112 -0.39 22.05 -1.16
N ILE A 113 -1.11 20.95 -0.99
CA ILE A 113 -0.87 19.72 -1.78
C ILE A 113 -1.36 19.91 -3.22
N VAL A 114 -2.45 20.66 -3.40
CA VAL A 114 -2.94 21.05 -4.73
C VAL A 114 -1.95 21.93 -5.47
N GLU A 115 -1.31 22.89 -4.79
CA GLU A 115 -0.24 23.70 -5.38
C GLU A 115 0.90 22.83 -5.93
N ALA A 116 1.34 21.83 -5.15
CA ALA A 116 2.35 20.88 -5.61
C ALA A 116 1.87 20.00 -6.77
N LEU A 117 0.66 19.42 -6.71
CA LEU A 117 0.14 18.56 -7.79
C LEU A 117 -0.10 19.33 -9.09
N ASP A 118 -0.59 20.56 -9.01
CA ASP A 118 -0.76 21.44 -10.16
C ASP A 118 0.62 21.73 -10.81
N ALA A 119 1.64 21.95 -9.98
CA ALA A 119 3.01 22.14 -10.45
C ALA A 119 3.64 20.85 -11.00
N VAL A 120 3.32 19.67 -10.46
CA VAL A 120 3.71 18.36 -11.03
C VAL A 120 3.16 18.22 -12.44
N ALA A 121 1.87 18.52 -12.65
CA ALA A 121 1.27 18.48 -13.98
C ALA A 121 1.96 19.46 -14.95
N GLY A 122 2.22 20.69 -14.49
CA GLY A 122 2.92 21.71 -15.27
C GLY A 122 4.34 21.31 -15.64
N GLY A 123 5.13 20.82 -14.68
CA GLY A 123 6.51 20.38 -14.89
C GLY A 123 6.61 19.15 -15.80
N ALA A 124 5.64 18.24 -15.72
CA ALA A 124 5.59 17.06 -16.59
C ALA A 124 5.02 17.36 -18.00
N GLY A 125 4.41 18.53 -18.20
CA GLY A 125 3.75 18.89 -19.46
C GLY A 125 2.50 18.06 -19.76
N VAL A 126 1.78 17.61 -18.73
CA VAL A 126 0.57 16.76 -18.86
C VAL A 126 -0.69 17.51 -18.44
N HIS A 127 -1.86 16.96 -18.79
CA HIS A 127 -3.14 17.57 -18.42
C HIS A 127 -3.38 17.42 -16.91
N VAL A 128 -3.57 18.54 -16.20
CA VAL A 128 -3.71 18.55 -14.73
C VAL A 128 -4.81 17.61 -14.24
N ASP A 129 -5.97 17.59 -14.88
CA ASP A 129 -7.06 16.71 -14.44
C ASP A 129 -6.75 15.21 -14.61
N GLU A 130 -5.84 14.83 -15.52
CA GLU A 130 -5.40 13.43 -15.62
C GLU A 130 -4.50 13.04 -14.45
N VAL A 131 -3.71 13.98 -13.92
CA VAL A 131 -2.93 13.78 -12.69
C VAL A 131 -3.86 13.57 -11.49
N TYR A 132 -4.94 14.35 -11.38
CA TYR A 132 -5.91 14.15 -10.30
C TYR A 132 -6.72 12.86 -10.45
N ALA A 133 -7.09 12.49 -11.68
CA ALA A 133 -7.72 11.20 -11.94
C ALA A 133 -6.79 10.03 -11.58
N LEU A 134 -5.50 10.13 -11.88
CA LEU A 134 -4.49 9.17 -11.45
C LEU A 134 -4.44 9.08 -9.92
N ASN A 135 -4.38 10.20 -9.20
CA ASN A 135 -4.40 10.22 -7.73
C ASN A 135 -5.73 9.68 -7.15
N ALA A 136 -6.81 9.70 -7.94
CA ALA A 136 -8.13 9.17 -7.64
C ALA A 136 -8.43 7.81 -8.29
N ARG A 137 -7.39 7.06 -8.67
CA ARG A 137 -7.59 5.81 -9.42
C ARG A 137 -8.47 4.78 -8.70
N THR A 138 -8.38 4.69 -7.36
CA THR A 138 -9.16 3.74 -6.57
C THR A 138 -10.61 4.17 -6.54
N GLU A 139 -10.86 5.46 -6.36
CA GLU A 139 -12.17 6.07 -6.42
C GLU A 139 -12.82 5.87 -7.81
N LEU A 140 -12.05 5.93 -8.90
CA LEU A 140 -12.54 5.76 -10.27
C LEU A 140 -12.76 4.31 -10.68
N LEU A 141 -11.90 3.38 -10.23
CA LEU A 141 -12.03 1.95 -10.56
C LEU A 141 -13.08 1.26 -9.68
N TYR A 142 -13.14 1.61 -8.39
CA TYR A 142 -13.93 0.87 -7.41
C TYR A 142 -15.07 1.69 -6.78
N GLY A 143 -15.07 3.01 -6.95
CA GLY A 143 -16.11 3.91 -6.43
C GLY A 143 -17.24 4.25 -7.41
N THR A 144 -17.31 3.59 -8.57
CA THR A 144 -18.38 3.85 -9.57
C THR A 144 -19.63 3.00 -9.35
N GLY A 145 -19.67 2.20 -8.28
CA GLY A 145 -20.89 1.49 -7.89
C GLY A 145 -21.16 0.19 -8.66
N ARG A 146 -20.22 -0.29 -9.49
CA ARG A 146 -20.30 -1.63 -10.09
C ARG A 146 -20.14 -2.70 -9.00
N THR A 147 -21.25 -2.98 -8.33
CA THR A 147 -21.42 -4.24 -7.60
C THR A 147 -21.79 -5.31 -8.62
N ALA A 148 -21.53 -6.59 -8.32
CA ALA A 148 -21.93 -7.74 -9.15
C ALA A 148 -23.46 -7.88 -9.39
N ALA A 149 -24.25 -6.84 -9.08
CA ALA A 149 -25.69 -6.76 -9.17
C ALA A 149 -26.20 -5.65 -10.11
N ASP A 150 -25.33 -4.90 -10.80
CA ASP A 150 -25.80 -3.91 -11.77
C ASP A 150 -26.36 -4.60 -13.03
N PRO A 151 -27.59 -4.28 -13.46
CA PRO A 151 -28.14 -4.83 -14.69
C PRO A 151 -27.38 -4.28 -15.91
N PRO A 152 -27.23 -5.07 -17.00
CA PRO A 152 -26.59 -4.61 -18.22
C PRO A 152 -27.33 -3.39 -18.82
N PRO A 153 -26.63 -2.55 -19.60
CA PRO A 153 -27.20 -1.35 -20.19
C PRO A 153 -28.47 -1.68 -20.99
N SER A 154 -29.49 -0.85 -20.80
CA SER A 154 -30.85 -1.03 -21.31
C SER A 154 -31.01 -0.83 -22.82
N ASP A 155 -29.91 -0.66 -23.57
CA ASP A 155 -29.95 -0.32 -25.00
C ASP A 155 -29.26 -1.40 -25.86
N PRO A 156 -30.02 -2.23 -26.60
CA PRO A 156 -29.48 -3.39 -27.32
C PRO A 156 -28.63 -3.06 -28.56
N THR A 157 -28.52 -1.79 -28.96
CA THR A 157 -27.79 -1.40 -30.17
C THR A 157 -26.30 -1.14 -29.96
N ASP A 158 -25.80 -1.20 -28.73
CA ASP A 158 -24.37 -1.06 -28.41
C ASP A 158 -23.63 -2.42 -28.35
N ALA A 159 -24.20 -3.45 -28.99
CA ALA A 159 -23.69 -4.82 -29.03
C ALA A 159 -22.49 -4.96 -29.98
N GLY A 160 -21.35 -4.38 -29.59
CA GLY A 160 -20.03 -4.78 -30.07
C GLY A 160 -19.53 -6.00 -29.29
N SER A 161 -19.88 -7.21 -29.77
CA SER A 161 -19.30 -8.50 -29.38
C SER A 161 -19.11 -8.76 -27.87
N ASP A 162 -20.20 -8.91 -27.13
CA ASP A 162 -20.16 -9.52 -25.79
C ASP A 162 -20.29 -11.05 -25.92
N SER A 163 -19.15 -11.73 -25.89
CA SER A 163 -19.10 -13.18 -25.72
C SER A 163 -19.34 -13.50 -24.24
N GLY A 164 -20.62 -13.68 -23.90
CA GLY A 164 -21.17 -14.27 -22.68
C GLY A 164 -20.20 -14.53 -21.52
N ARG A 165 -20.27 -13.68 -20.50
CA ARG A 165 -19.94 -14.03 -19.11
C ARG A 165 -21.00 -13.47 -18.16
N GLY A 166 -22.08 -14.22 -17.99
CA GLY A 166 -22.67 -14.34 -16.66
C GLY A 166 -21.80 -15.33 -15.90
N GLY A 167 -21.00 -14.87 -14.93
CA GLY A 167 -20.09 -15.73 -14.17
C GLY A 167 -19.45 -14.97 -13.03
N ASP A 168 -19.35 -15.65 -11.89
CA ASP A 168 -18.59 -15.39 -10.66
C ASP A 168 -17.88 -14.04 -10.47
N VAL A 169 -18.03 -13.51 -9.25
CA VAL A 169 -17.20 -12.45 -8.68
C VAL A 169 -15.73 -12.70 -9.06
N GLY A 170 -15.08 -11.70 -9.69
CA GLY A 170 -13.74 -11.83 -10.26
C GLY A 170 -12.70 -12.35 -9.24
N PRO A 171 -11.60 -12.95 -9.70
CA PRO A 171 -10.61 -13.58 -8.82
C PRO A 171 -9.98 -12.57 -7.85
N ASP A 172 -9.51 -13.04 -6.68
CA ASP A 172 -8.68 -12.32 -5.69
C ASP A 172 -7.53 -11.48 -6.31
N GLY A 173 -7.18 -11.73 -7.57
CA GLY A 173 -6.16 -11.03 -8.35
C GLY A 173 -6.57 -9.62 -8.84
N SER A 174 -7.83 -9.40 -9.26
CA SER A 174 -8.22 -8.17 -9.97
C SER A 174 -8.24 -6.91 -9.09
N ALA A 175 -8.51 -7.07 -7.79
CA ALA A 175 -8.57 -5.97 -6.82
C ALA A 175 -7.22 -5.63 -6.17
N GLY A 176 -6.14 -6.37 -6.48
CA GLY A 176 -4.87 -6.25 -5.75
C GLY A 176 -4.95 -6.69 -4.28
N GLY A 177 -3.91 -6.39 -3.51
CA GLY A 177 -3.81 -6.79 -2.11
C GLY A 177 -2.69 -6.07 -1.36
N CYS A 178 -2.75 -6.05 -0.04
CA CYS A 178 -1.67 -5.52 0.80
C CYS A 178 -1.61 -6.30 2.12
N THR A 179 -0.42 -6.48 2.68
CA THR A 179 -0.24 -6.89 4.08
C THR A 179 0.69 -5.89 4.75
N ALA A 180 0.27 -5.28 5.85
CA ALA A 180 1.07 -4.32 6.62
C ALA A 180 1.27 -4.83 8.05
N ALA A 181 2.40 -4.48 8.65
CA ALA A 181 2.71 -4.81 10.02
C ALA A 181 3.56 -3.71 10.68
N GLY A 182 3.40 -3.55 11.99
CA GLY A 182 4.20 -2.66 12.83
C GLY A 182 4.55 -3.34 14.16
N VAL A 183 5.74 -3.04 14.67
CA VAL A 183 6.28 -3.59 15.92
C VAL A 183 6.81 -2.44 16.78
N LEU A 184 6.25 -2.25 17.97
CA LEU A 184 6.71 -1.24 18.93
C LEU A 184 8.15 -1.51 19.37
N GLY A 185 8.89 -0.44 19.67
CA GLY A 185 10.26 -0.52 20.19
C GLY A 185 10.41 -1.36 21.47
N SER A 186 9.35 -1.46 22.28
CA SER A 186 9.35 -2.34 23.46
C SER A 186 9.43 -3.84 23.15
N ARG A 187 9.28 -4.22 21.88
CA ARG A 187 9.36 -5.60 21.38
C ARG A 187 10.56 -5.84 20.48
N THR A 188 11.33 -4.82 20.12
CA THR A 188 12.48 -4.95 19.22
C THR A 188 13.80 -5.00 19.97
N ALA A 189 14.82 -5.61 19.36
CA ALA A 189 16.13 -5.83 19.98
C ALA A 189 16.92 -4.52 20.21
N ASP A 190 16.76 -3.55 19.32
CA ASP A 190 17.41 -2.23 19.34
C ASP A 190 16.52 -1.13 19.95
N GLY A 191 15.28 -1.46 20.32
CA GLY A 191 14.32 -0.50 20.83
C GLY A 191 13.66 0.36 19.75
N HIS A 192 13.93 0.09 18.46
CA HIS A 192 13.41 0.88 17.35
C HIS A 192 11.96 0.49 17.01
N LEU A 193 11.17 1.48 16.60
CA LEU A 193 9.83 1.29 16.03
C LEU A 193 9.95 0.87 14.56
N LEU A 194 9.41 -0.30 14.24
CA LEU A 194 9.46 -0.86 12.89
C LEU A 194 8.07 -0.89 12.25
N VAL A 195 7.99 -0.57 10.96
CA VAL A 195 6.77 -0.67 10.14
C VAL A 195 7.15 -1.25 8.79
N GLY A 196 6.26 -2.04 8.17
CA GLY A 196 6.50 -2.54 6.81
C GLY A 196 5.23 -2.97 6.11
N GLN A 197 5.35 -3.23 4.81
CA GLN A 197 4.24 -3.61 3.96
C GLN A 197 4.68 -4.36 2.70
N ASN A 198 3.95 -5.41 2.34
CA ASN A 198 3.86 -5.90 0.96
C ASN A 198 2.69 -5.22 0.26
N TRP A 199 2.97 -4.66 -0.92
CA TRP A 199 1.95 -4.15 -1.83
C TRP A 199 1.82 -5.07 -3.03
N ASP A 200 0.63 -5.62 -3.20
CA ASP A 200 0.26 -6.55 -4.24
C ASP A 200 -0.61 -5.87 -5.29
N TRP A 201 -0.17 -5.94 -6.54
CA TRP A 201 -0.84 -5.29 -7.66
C TRP A 201 -0.43 -5.95 -8.98
N HIS A 202 -0.95 -5.44 -10.08
CA HIS A 202 -0.59 -5.90 -11.42
C HIS A 202 0.90 -5.60 -11.74
N PRO A 203 1.66 -6.57 -12.31
CA PRO A 203 3.10 -6.41 -12.60
C PRO A 203 3.48 -5.20 -13.45
N ASP A 204 2.63 -4.80 -14.41
CA ASP A 204 2.88 -3.64 -15.28
C ASP A 204 3.15 -2.33 -14.54
N GLN A 205 2.74 -2.26 -13.27
CA GLN A 205 2.92 -1.07 -12.46
C GLN A 205 4.37 -0.80 -12.09
N ARG A 206 5.25 -1.81 -12.14
CA ARG A 206 6.68 -1.72 -11.78
C ARG A 206 7.40 -0.58 -12.51
N ASP A 207 7.10 -0.38 -13.79
CA ASP A 207 7.79 0.58 -14.66
C ASP A 207 7.39 2.05 -14.45
N THR A 208 6.48 2.28 -13.49
CA THR A 208 5.92 3.60 -13.19
C THR A 208 6.10 4.00 -11.73
N MET A 209 6.80 3.20 -10.94
CA MET A 209 7.12 3.52 -9.56
C MET A 209 8.34 4.43 -9.46
N VAL A 210 8.32 5.29 -8.46
CA VAL A 210 9.43 6.17 -8.09
C VAL A 210 9.56 6.25 -6.57
N LEU A 211 10.78 6.51 -6.10
CA LEU A 211 11.01 7.02 -4.75
C LEU A 211 11.03 8.54 -4.84
N LEU A 212 10.11 9.21 -4.16
CA LEU A 212 10.06 10.66 -4.08
C LEU A 212 10.60 11.10 -2.72
N ARG A 213 11.70 11.87 -2.75
CA ARG A 213 12.21 12.62 -1.60
C ARG A 213 11.89 14.09 -1.80
N SER A 214 10.98 14.64 -1.00
CA SER A 214 10.64 16.06 -1.07
C SER A 214 10.91 16.75 0.26
N THR A 215 11.68 17.84 0.24
CA THR A 215 11.92 18.70 1.41
C THR A 215 11.22 20.05 1.22
N ASP A 216 10.26 20.36 2.07
CA ASP A 216 9.52 21.61 1.96
C ASP A 216 10.25 22.82 2.58
N GLU A 217 9.68 24.01 2.43
CA GLU A 217 10.24 25.26 2.94
C GLU A 217 10.30 25.33 4.48
N ARG A 218 9.62 24.40 5.17
CA ARG A 218 9.65 24.25 6.64
C ARG A 218 10.75 23.29 7.09
N GLY A 219 11.48 22.68 6.14
CA GLY A 219 12.49 21.66 6.41
C GLY A 219 11.91 20.27 6.66
N LEU A 220 10.60 20.05 6.44
CA LEU A 220 10.02 18.72 6.55
C LEU A 220 10.39 17.92 5.30
N THR A 221 11.09 16.80 5.50
CA THR A 221 11.47 15.89 4.42
C THR A 221 10.56 14.67 4.45
N VAL A 222 10.01 14.29 3.30
CA VAL A 222 9.20 13.08 3.10
C VAL A 222 9.92 12.18 2.11
N LEU A 223 10.10 10.90 2.45
CA LEU A 223 10.55 9.85 1.53
C LEU A 223 9.43 8.82 1.37
N THR A 224 8.97 8.62 0.14
CA THR A 224 7.86 7.72 -0.15
C THR A 224 8.08 6.95 -1.43
N LEU A 225 7.80 5.65 -1.41
CA LEU A 225 7.60 4.86 -2.62
C LEU A 225 6.21 5.20 -3.14
N THR A 226 6.11 5.71 -4.37
CA THR A 226 4.83 6.12 -4.96
C THR A 226 4.84 5.86 -6.47
N GLU A 227 3.68 6.03 -7.09
CA GLU A 227 3.57 6.00 -8.55
C GLU A 227 3.86 7.38 -9.12
N ALA A 228 4.53 7.42 -10.26
CA ALA A 228 4.88 8.66 -10.94
C ALA A 228 3.61 9.48 -11.22
N GLY A 229 3.58 10.72 -10.71
CA GLY A 229 2.43 11.64 -10.80
C GLY A 229 1.61 11.73 -9.51
N MET A 230 1.87 10.85 -8.53
CA MET A 230 1.35 10.96 -7.18
C MET A 230 2.43 11.51 -6.24
N LEU A 231 2.01 12.14 -5.13
CA LEU A 231 2.91 12.72 -4.13
C LEU A 231 3.20 11.82 -2.93
N ALA A 232 2.45 10.74 -2.75
CA ALA A 232 2.58 9.85 -1.60
C ALA A 232 1.90 8.50 -1.82
N LYS A 233 2.47 7.49 -1.17
CA LYS A 233 1.81 6.22 -0.89
C LYS A 233 2.32 5.63 0.44
N ALA A 234 3.23 4.66 0.42
CA ALA A 234 3.91 4.19 1.63
C ALA A 234 5.22 4.95 1.83
N GLY A 235 5.53 5.35 3.06
CA GLY A 235 6.72 6.17 3.32
C GLY A 235 6.82 6.71 4.74
N LEU A 236 7.80 7.58 4.94
CA LEU A 236 8.11 8.25 6.22
C LEU A 236 8.49 9.72 6.03
N ASN A 237 8.49 10.47 7.13
CA ASN A 237 8.95 11.85 7.17
C ASN A 237 10.03 12.13 8.23
N SER A 238 10.61 13.34 8.20
CA SER A 238 11.67 13.77 9.12
C SER A 238 11.17 14.06 10.53
N ALA A 239 9.86 14.08 10.79
CA ALA A 239 9.30 14.12 12.14
C ALA A 239 9.25 12.72 12.81
N GLY A 240 9.31 11.65 12.03
CA GLY A 240 9.38 10.26 12.53
C GLY A 240 8.11 9.51 12.33
N LEU A 241 7.21 10.08 11.53
CA LEU A 241 5.93 9.50 11.17
C LEU A 241 6.10 8.68 9.89
N ALA A 242 5.55 7.47 9.88
CA ALA A 242 5.35 6.68 8.68
C ALA A 242 3.88 6.32 8.48
N VAL A 243 3.56 5.99 7.23
CA VAL A 243 2.28 5.38 6.84
C VAL A 243 2.53 4.21 5.90
N CYS A 244 1.86 3.10 6.18
CA CYS A 244 1.60 2.01 5.24
C CYS A 244 0.09 1.94 4.96
N ILE A 245 -0.29 1.44 3.79
CA ILE A 245 -1.66 1.58 3.28
C ILE A 245 -2.25 0.29 2.75
N ASN A 246 -3.47 -0.04 3.13
CA ASN A 246 -4.14 -1.21 2.56
C ASN A 246 -5.48 -0.79 1.96
N MET A 247 -5.76 -1.26 0.73
CA MET A 247 -7.08 -1.08 0.14
C MET A 247 -8.14 -1.74 1.03
N LEU A 248 -9.21 -1.01 1.31
CA LEU A 248 -10.43 -1.52 1.89
C LEU A 248 -11.60 -1.24 0.96
N GLY A 249 -12.74 -1.83 1.29
CA GLY A 249 -13.97 -1.66 0.55
C GLY A 249 -15.15 -1.64 1.51
N SER A 250 -16.03 -0.66 1.36
CA SER A 250 -17.30 -0.61 2.07
C SER A 250 -18.47 -0.35 1.12
N ASP A 251 -19.68 -0.66 1.57
CA ASP A 251 -20.92 -0.32 0.88
C ASP A 251 -21.24 1.17 0.83
N ARG A 252 -20.38 2.02 1.42
CA ARG A 252 -20.45 3.48 1.31
C ARG A 252 -19.44 4.06 0.32
N ASP A 253 -18.57 3.23 -0.25
CA ASP A 253 -17.62 3.67 -1.26
C ASP A 253 -18.32 4.16 -2.51
N GLY A 254 -17.66 5.09 -3.18
CA GLY A 254 -18.15 5.73 -4.37
C GLY A 254 -18.93 7.02 -4.15
N LEU A 255 -19.45 7.53 -5.25
CA LEU A 255 -20.19 8.78 -5.28
C LEU A 255 -21.68 8.48 -5.20
N ALA A 256 -22.28 8.72 -4.03
CA ALA A 256 -23.73 8.75 -3.94
C ALA A 256 -24.29 9.82 -4.89
N PRO A 257 -25.38 9.55 -5.63
CA PRO A 257 -25.97 10.51 -6.56
C PRO A 257 -26.19 11.88 -5.91
N GLY A 258 -25.73 12.94 -6.59
CA GLY A 258 -25.87 14.33 -6.12
C GLY A 258 -24.85 14.77 -5.06
N ARG A 259 -23.83 13.96 -4.74
CA ARG A 259 -22.72 14.37 -3.86
C ARG A 259 -21.45 14.64 -4.67
N SER A 260 -20.75 15.71 -4.31
CA SER A 260 -19.39 15.96 -4.78
C SER A 260 -18.42 14.91 -4.22
N PRO A 261 -17.38 14.52 -4.97
CA PRO A 261 -16.33 13.63 -4.49
C PRO A 261 -15.60 14.21 -3.27
N GLY A 262 -15.04 13.30 -2.48
CA GLY A 262 -14.09 13.64 -1.44
C GLY A 262 -12.70 13.89 -2.02
N VAL A 263 -11.74 13.99 -1.11
CA VAL A 263 -10.32 14.06 -1.44
C VAL A 263 -9.85 12.64 -1.82
N PRO A 264 -9.11 12.48 -2.92
CA PRO A 264 -8.49 11.20 -3.27
C PRO A 264 -7.57 10.70 -2.17
N TYR A 265 -7.59 9.41 -1.86
CA TYR A 265 -6.82 8.93 -0.71
C TYR A 265 -5.31 9.17 -0.86
N HIS A 266 -4.72 9.14 -2.07
CA HIS A 266 -3.29 9.49 -2.23
C HIS A 266 -2.96 10.95 -1.85
N VAL A 267 -3.92 11.87 -2.04
CA VAL A 267 -3.80 13.26 -1.55
C VAL A 267 -3.89 13.27 -0.01
N LEU A 268 -4.77 12.46 0.57
CA LEU A 268 -4.84 12.26 2.01
C LEU A 268 -3.53 11.68 2.58
N LEU A 269 -2.92 10.69 1.92
CA LEU A 269 -1.65 10.11 2.34
C LEU A 269 -0.54 11.16 2.38
N ARG A 270 -0.50 12.04 1.38
CA ARG A 270 0.43 13.16 1.38
C ARG A 270 0.17 14.09 2.56
N ALA A 271 -1.08 14.39 2.87
CA ALA A 271 -1.45 15.23 4.01
C ALA A 271 -1.07 14.59 5.37
N VAL A 272 -1.18 13.27 5.47
CA VAL A 272 -0.72 12.48 6.61
C VAL A 272 0.80 12.55 6.74
N LEU A 273 1.55 12.34 5.65
CA LEU A 273 3.01 12.43 5.65
C LEU A 273 3.54 13.86 5.85
N GLU A 274 2.75 14.89 5.58
CA GLU A 274 3.09 16.29 5.91
C GLU A 274 2.76 16.68 7.37
N ALA A 275 2.19 15.78 8.17
CA ALA A 275 1.92 16.02 9.58
C ALA A 275 3.20 15.89 10.43
N GLY A 276 3.37 16.80 11.39
CA GLY A 276 4.52 16.80 12.31
C GLY A 276 4.33 15.92 13.54
N SER A 277 3.15 15.32 13.71
CA SER A 277 2.88 14.38 14.80
C SER A 277 1.77 13.39 14.48
N LEU A 278 1.75 12.24 15.16
CA LEU A 278 0.74 11.20 15.05
C LEU A 278 -0.66 11.77 15.31
N GLY A 279 -0.81 12.61 16.34
CA GLY A 279 -2.08 13.29 16.61
C GLY A 279 -2.54 14.23 15.48
N GLN A 280 -1.61 14.92 14.81
CA GLN A 280 -1.93 15.72 13.63
C GLN A 280 -2.32 14.83 12.44
N ALA A 281 -1.60 13.74 12.21
CA ALA A 281 -1.88 12.75 11.17
C ALA A 281 -3.27 12.13 11.35
N THR A 282 -3.60 11.66 12.56
CA THR A 282 -4.92 11.14 12.89
C THR A 282 -6.01 12.19 12.67
N ARG A 283 -5.79 13.44 13.09
CA ARG A 283 -6.75 14.53 12.86
C ARG A 283 -6.99 14.78 11.37
N VAL A 284 -5.94 14.73 10.55
CA VAL A 284 -6.05 14.87 9.09
C VAL A 284 -6.86 13.71 8.49
N ALA A 285 -6.54 12.48 8.87
CA ALA A 285 -7.27 11.28 8.45
C ALA A 285 -8.75 11.35 8.82
N CYS A 286 -9.08 11.71 10.07
CA CYS A 286 -10.46 11.79 10.54
C CYS A 286 -11.28 12.88 9.84
N ARG A 287 -10.69 14.03 9.53
CA ARG A 287 -11.43 15.22 9.04
C ARG A 287 -11.52 15.35 7.53
N THR A 288 -10.64 14.70 6.78
CA THR A 288 -10.57 14.85 5.32
C THR A 288 -11.76 14.17 4.65
N PRO A 289 -12.65 14.86 3.92
CA PRO A 289 -13.75 14.21 3.21
C PRO A 289 -13.23 13.16 2.23
N ARG A 290 -13.91 12.00 2.12
CA ARG A 290 -13.47 10.88 1.27
C ARG A 290 -14.67 10.11 0.73
N ASN A 291 -14.43 9.36 -0.34
CA ASN A 291 -15.40 8.49 -1.00
C ASN A 291 -14.83 7.10 -1.33
N ALA A 292 -13.67 6.76 -0.75
CA ALA A 292 -13.10 5.42 -0.78
C ALA A 292 -12.68 5.02 0.62
N SER A 293 -12.71 3.71 0.87
CA SER A 293 -12.27 3.10 2.11
C SER A 293 -10.79 2.74 2.01
N ILE A 294 -10.01 3.06 3.05
CA ILE A 294 -8.59 2.71 3.11
C ILE A 294 -8.19 2.45 4.56
N ASN A 295 -7.26 1.53 4.75
CA ASN A 295 -6.55 1.34 6.01
C ASN A 295 -5.25 2.16 5.99
N LEU A 296 -4.97 2.85 7.10
CA LEU A 296 -3.73 3.57 7.36
C LEU A 296 -3.06 3.01 8.61
N LEU A 297 -1.99 2.23 8.43
CA LEU A 297 -1.12 1.84 9.54
C LEU A 297 -0.10 2.96 9.75
N LEU A 298 -0.26 3.70 10.84
CA LEU A 298 0.59 4.81 11.24
C LEU A 298 1.55 4.38 12.33
N GLY A 299 2.78 4.88 12.26
CA GLY A 299 3.76 4.76 13.33
C GLY A 299 4.48 6.08 13.51
N GLN A 300 4.77 6.46 14.76
CA GLN A 300 5.67 7.58 15.02
C GLN A 300 6.71 7.23 16.07
N ALA A 301 7.99 7.35 15.71
CA ALA A 301 9.10 7.27 16.65
C ALA A 301 9.24 8.58 17.45
N GLY A 302 9.81 8.48 18.65
CA GLY A 302 10.02 9.62 19.53
C GLY A 302 10.89 9.30 20.73
N PRO A 303 11.45 10.33 21.40
CA PRO A 303 12.40 10.15 22.50
C PRO A 303 11.81 9.47 23.75
N ALA A 304 10.47 9.42 23.87
CA ALA A 304 9.77 8.73 24.95
C ALA A 304 9.33 7.31 24.57
N GLY A 305 9.81 6.78 23.44
CA GLY A 305 9.28 5.60 22.78
C GLY A 305 8.30 5.96 21.67
N GLY A 306 8.22 5.09 20.66
CA GLY A 306 7.29 5.24 19.55
C GLY A 306 5.90 4.66 19.82
N GLU A 307 4.93 5.01 18.99
CA GLU A 307 3.55 4.50 19.05
C GLU A 307 3.05 4.09 17.66
N LEU A 308 2.14 3.10 17.63
CA LEU A 308 1.43 2.63 16.44
C LEU A 308 -0.07 2.93 16.56
N LEU A 309 -0.69 3.24 15.42
CA LEU A 309 -2.14 3.39 15.31
C LEU A 309 -2.59 2.91 13.94
N ASP A 310 -3.58 2.03 13.93
CA ASP A 310 -4.26 1.62 12.71
C ASP A 310 -5.56 2.39 12.56
N LEU A 311 -5.83 2.93 11.38
CA LEU A 311 -7.07 3.62 11.07
C LEU A 311 -7.76 2.99 9.88
N GLU A 312 -9.00 2.56 10.06
CA GLU A 312 -9.90 2.22 8.98
C GLU A 312 -10.75 3.43 8.65
N VAL A 313 -10.39 4.15 7.58
CA VAL A 313 -11.15 5.32 7.15
C VAL A 313 -12.13 4.91 6.07
N VAL A 314 -13.41 5.17 6.31
CA VAL A 314 -14.50 4.90 5.37
C VAL A 314 -15.23 6.21 5.06
N PRO A 315 -16.07 6.26 4.02
CA PRO A 315 -16.89 7.45 3.77
C PRO A 315 -17.81 7.76 4.97
N GLY A 316 -17.51 8.89 5.62
CA GLY A 316 -18.30 9.45 6.72
C GLY A 316 -17.90 9.01 8.14
N ASP A 317 -16.97 8.06 8.30
CA ASP A 317 -16.60 7.56 9.64
C ASP A 317 -15.14 7.03 9.65
N VAL A 318 -14.59 6.80 10.86
CA VAL A 318 -13.25 6.23 11.05
C VAL A 318 -13.23 5.28 12.24
N GLY A 319 -12.80 4.05 12.00
CA GLY A 319 -12.48 3.07 13.03
C GLY A 319 -10.98 3.08 13.33
N TRP A 320 -10.58 2.60 14.50
CA TRP A 320 -9.18 2.47 14.85
C TRP A 320 -8.90 1.19 15.63
N THR A 321 -7.67 0.68 15.49
CA THR A 321 -7.15 -0.38 16.35
C THR A 321 -5.78 0.02 16.91
N HIS A 322 -5.44 -0.61 18.04
CA HIS A 322 -4.17 -0.39 18.74
C HIS A 322 -3.31 -1.65 18.65
N PRO A 323 -1.98 -1.53 18.80
CA PRO A 323 -1.12 -2.70 18.89
C PRO A 323 -1.55 -3.59 20.08
N VAL A 324 -1.57 -4.90 19.85
CA VAL A 324 -1.76 -5.93 20.90
C VAL A 324 -0.42 -6.60 21.09
N ASP A 325 0.05 -6.66 22.33
CA ASP A 325 1.39 -7.13 22.67
C ASP A 325 2.50 -6.43 21.88
N GLY A 326 2.32 -5.15 21.57
CA GLY A 326 3.28 -4.35 20.81
C GLY A 326 3.34 -4.68 19.32
N VAL A 327 2.40 -5.46 18.80
CA VAL A 327 2.28 -5.83 17.38
C VAL A 327 0.95 -5.35 16.81
N LEU A 328 1.02 -4.73 15.63
CA LEU A 328 -0.13 -4.31 14.85
C LEU A 328 0.01 -4.86 13.43
N THR A 329 -1.06 -5.40 12.86
CA THR A 329 -1.06 -5.99 11.51
C THR A 329 -2.38 -5.69 10.83
N HIS A 330 -2.35 -5.51 9.51
CA HIS A 330 -3.57 -5.31 8.72
C HIS A 330 -3.45 -5.92 7.33
N ALA A 331 -4.57 -6.40 6.78
CA ALA A 331 -4.70 -6.86 5.40
C ALA A 331 -5.72 -5.98 4.65
N ASN A 332 -6.69 -6.52 3.94
CA ASN A 332 -7.64 -5.77 3.11
C ASN A 332 -9.10 -5.95 3.58
N HIS A 333 -9.34 -6.20 4.87
CA HIS A 333 -10.68 -6.38 5.41
C HIS A 333 -10.88 -5.46 6.61
N LEU A 334 -12.14 -5.06 6.85
CA LEU A 334 -12.50 -4.31 8.04
C LEU A 334 -12.45 -5.22 9.28
N GLU A 335 -11.63 -4.84 10.25
CA GLU A 335 -11.47 -5.39 11.60
C GLU A 335 -12.24 -4.57 12.66
N THR A 336 -12.54 -3.28 12.41
CA THR A 336 -13.27 -2.45 13.38
C THR A 336 -14.79 -2.61 13.29
N ALA A 337 -15.50 -2.22 14.36
CA ALA A 337 -16.96 -2.28 14.44
C ALA A 337 -17.66 -1.10 13.73
N LEU A 338 -17.10 -0.61 12.63
CA LEU A 338 -17.71 0.46 11.83
C LEU A 338 -19.09 0.01 11.29
N PRO A 339 -20.11 0.90 11.27
CA PRO A 339 -21.47 0.56 10.85
C PRO A 339 -21.60 0.54 9.31
N VAL A 340 -20.75 -0.23 8.65
CA VAL A 340 -20.68 -0.41 7.19
C VAL A 340 -20.54 -1.88 6.85
N ARG A 341 -20.93 -2.26 5.64
CA ARG A 341 -20.69 -3.60 5.13
C ARG A 341 -19.36 -3.63 4.38
N ASP A 342 -18.45 -4.48 4.85
CA ASP A 342 -17.20 -4.77 4.14
C ASP A 342 -17.50 -5.44 2.79
N THR A 343 -17.16 -4.76 1.70
CA THR A 343 -17.35 -5.27 0.34
C THR A 343 -16.16 -6.10 -0.14
N THR A 344 -14.97 -5.90 0.44
CA THR A 344 -13.74 -6.61 0.05
C THR A 344 -13.78 -8.07 0.47
N LYS A 345 -14.47 -8.39 1.57
CA LYS A 345 -14.76 -9.78 1.97
C LYS A 345 -15.43 -10.62 0.87
N ASN A 346 -16.11 -10.00 -0.10
CA ASN A 346 -16.76 -10.70 -1.20
C ASN A 346 -15.83 -10.95 -2.39
N LEU A 347 -14.68 -10.27 -2.46
CA LEU A 347 -13.72 -10.36 -3.58
C LEU A 347 -12.71 -11.49 -3.38
N GLY A 348 -12.59 -12.03 -2.16
CA GLY A 348 -11.61 -13.06 -1.88
C GLY A 348 -11.39 -13.43 -0.42
N GLY A 349 -10.89 -14.64 -0.19
CA GLY A 349 -10.67 -15.19 1.15
C GLY A 349 -9.32 -14.86 1.76
N SER A 350 -8.33 -14.49 0.94
CA SER A 350 -6.93 -14.39 1.38
C SER A 350 -6.67 -13.31 2.44
N SER A 351 -7.39 -12.19 2.35
CA SER A 351 -7.31 -11.09 3.31
C SER A 351 -7.56 -11.53 4.75
N MET A 352 -8.51 -12.46 4.98
CA MET A 352 -8.95 -12.85 6.32
C MET A 352 -7.87 -13.57 7.12
N PHE A 353 -6.95 -14.27 6.46
CA PHE A 353 -5.89 -14.99 7.17
C PHE A 353 -4.54 -14.28 7.12
N ARG A 354 -4.25 -13.43 6.12
CA ARG A 354 -2.91 -12.80 5.99
C ARG A 354 -2.56 -11.91 7.19
N ALA A 355 -3.48 -11.06 7.66
CA ALA A 355 -3.24 -10.23 8.85
C ALA A 355 -3.02 -11.09 10.11
N ALA A 356 -3.91 -12.05 10.36
CA ALA A 356 -3.80 -12.97 11.49
C ALA A 356 -2.53 -13.84 11.44
N ARG A 357 -2.11 -14.26 10.24
CA ARG A 357 -0.87 -15.00 9.98
C ARG A 357 0.35 -14.15 10.30
N ALA A 358 0.40 -12.91 9.82
CA ALA A 358 1.47 -11.97 10.13
C ALA A 358 1.61 -11.75 11.65
N ARG A 359 0.48 -11.51 12.34
CA ARG A 359 0.47 -11.33 13.80
C ARG A 359 0.99 -12.57 14.52
N ARG A 360 0.51 -13.76 14.14
CA ARG A 360 0.94 -15.03 14.74
C ARG A 360 2.43 -15.26 14.56
N LEU A 361 2.97 -15.03 13.37
CA LEU A 361 4.40 -15.19 13.10
C LEU A 361 5.27 -14.24 13.94
N LEU A 362 4.83 -12.99 14.13
CA LEU A 362 5.54 -12.03 14.99
C LEU A 362 5.46 -12.42 16.48
N VAL A 363 4.29 -12.84 16.96
CA VAL A 363 4.09 -13.28 18.35
C VAL A 363 4.88 -14.55 18.66
N GLU A 364 4.87 -15.53 17.76
CA GLU A 364 5.65 -16.77 17.90
C GLU A 364 7.15 -16.49 17.98
N ARG A 365 7.67 -15.57 17.15
CA ARG A 365 9.07 -15.14 17.20
C ARG A 365 9.41 -14.36 18.47
N ALA A 366 8.52 -13.45 18.89
CA ALA A 366 8.70 -12.66 20.10
C ALA A 366 8.77 -13.51 21.38
N ALA A 367 8.22 -14.74 21.36
CA ALA A 367 8.37 -15.70 22.46
C ALA A 367 9.80 -16.22 22.62
N GLY A 368 10.61 -16.17 21.56
CA GLY A 368 12.03 -16.56 21.57
C GLY A 368 13.00 -15.43 21.95
N GLY A 369 12.53 -14.18 22.00
CA GLY A 369 13.35 -13.01 22.32
C GLY A 369 12.85 -11.74 21.62
N PRO A 370 13.51 -10.59 21.82
CA PRO A 370 13.20 -9.35 21.11
C PRO A 370 13.30 -9.53 19.59
N LEU A 371 12.38 -8.92 18.85
CA LEU A 371 12.28 -8.98 17.40
C LEU A 371 13.35 -8.12 16.74
N SER A 372 13.86 -8.60 15.60
CA SER A 372 14.74 -7.85 14.70
C SER A 372 13.97 -7.34 13.49
N LEU A 373 14.63 -6.46 12.71
CA LEU A 373 14.16 -6.08 11.39
C LEU A 373 14.06 -7.28 10.43
N GLY A 374 14.96 -8.27 10.57
CA GLY A 374 14.93 -9.51 9.82
C GLY A 374 13.69 -10.36 10.12
N ASP A 375 13.23 -10.36 11.38
CA ASP A 375 11.99 -11.06 11.76
C ASP A 375 10.75 -10.45 11.09
N LEU A 376 10.72 -9.11 10.94
CA LEU A 376 9.67 -8.43 10.20
C LEU A 376 9.75 -8.73 8.68
N ALA A 377 10.95 -8.74 8.11
CA ALA A 377 11.18 -9.11 6.71
C ALA A 377 10.71 -10.55 6.42
N ASP A 378 11.02 -11.48 7.32
CA ASP A 378 10.61 -12.89 7.24
C ASP A 378 9.09 -13.08 7.19
N VAL A 379 8.34 -12.25 7.90
CA VAL A 379 6.86 -12.27 7.84
C VAL A 379 6.40 -11.94 6.42
N PHE A 380 7.05 -10.98 5.77
CA PHE A 380 6.76 -10.61 4.39
C PHE A 380 7.24 -11.63 3.35
N HIS A 381 8.08 -12.60 3.75
CA HIS A 381 8.45 -13.77 2.95
C HIS A 381 7.45 -14.93 3.04
N ASP A 382 6.47 -14.89 3.96
CA ASP A 382 5.60 -16.04 4.23
C ASP A 382 4.76 -16.47 3.00
N HIS A 383 4.79 -17.77 2.74
CA HIS A 383 4.15 -18.43 1.60
C HIS A 383 2.93 -19.28 1.99
N LEU A 384 2.42 -19.15 3.23
CA LEU A 384 1.19 -19.86 3.59
C LEU A 384 0.04 -19.34 2.73
N GLY A 385 -0.57 -20.23 1.95
CA GLY A 385 -1.69 -19.87 1.06
C GLY A 385 -1.27 -19.44 -0.35
N LEU A 386 -0.08 -19.82 -0.84
CA LEU A 386 0.33 -19.61 -2.23
C LEU A 386 -0.78 -20.01 -3.24
N PRO A 387 -0.99 -19.23 -4.32
CA PRO A 387 -0.24 -18.03 -4.70
C PRO A 387 -0.66 -16.75 -3.94
N LEU A 388 -1.75 -16.78 -3.18
CA LEU A 388 -2.38 -15.64 -2.50
C LEU A 388 -1.84 -15.38 -1.08
N ALA A 389 -0.59 -15.76 -0.82
CA ALA A 389 0.07 -15.64 0.48
C ALA A 389 0.43 -14.18 0.83
N ILE A 390 1.06 -13.95 2.00
CA ILE A 390 1.61 -12.63 2.35
C ILE A 390 2.65 -12.19 1.31
N CYS A 391 3.57 -13.09 0.94
CA CYS A 391 4.39 -12.94 -0.25
C CYS A 391 3.60 -13.48 -1.44
N ARG A 392 2.81 -12.62 -2.09
CA ARG A 392 1.96 -13.02 -3.22
C ARG A 392 2.79 -13.27 -4.47
N HIS A 393 2.48 -14.33 -5.20
CA HIS A 393 3.06 -14.65 -6.51
C HIS A 393 1.97 -14.69 -7.58
N LEU A 394 2.37 -14.57 -8.84
CA LEU A 394 1.47 -14.71 -9.97
C LEU A 394 0.73 -16.05 -9.92
N ASP A 395 -0.57 -15.98 -10.18
CA ASP A 395 -1.40 -17.13 -10.44
C ASP A 395 -1.64 -17.24 -11.95
N GLU A 396 -0.97 -18.20 -12.59
CA GLU A 396 -1.10 -18.42 -14.04
C GLU A 396 -2.51 -18.88 -14.45
N ARG A 397 -3.38 -19.23 -13.48
CA ARG A 397 -4.79 -19.56 -13.71
C ARG A 397 -5.65 -18.32 -13.96
N ASP A 398 -5.22 -17.17 -13.45
CA ASP A 398 -5.93 -15.89 -13.65
C ASP A 398 -5.64 -15.36 -15.06
N ALA A 399 -6.64 -14.69 -15.65
CA ALA A 399 -6.44 -13.97 -16.89
C ALA A 399 -5.38 -12.88 -16.70
N PRO A 400 -4.53 -12.58 -17.70
CA PRO A 400 -3.44 -11.61 -17.54
C PRO A 400 -3.87 -10.28 -16.91
N ALA A 401 -5.02 -9.73 -17.30
CA ALA A 401 -5.55 -8.48 -16.74
C ALA A 401 -5.91 -8.55 -15.25
N ASP A 402 -6.19 -9.75 -14.74
CA ASP A 402 -6.54 -10.01 -13.35
C ASP A 402 -5.36 -10.49 -12.52
N GLN A 403 -4.17 -10.67 -13.11
CA GLN A 403 -3.01 -11.16 -12.37
C GLN A 403 -2.47 -10.12 -11.39
N ALA A 404 -2.07 -10.58 -10.22
CA ALA A 404 -1.40 -9.76 -9.22
C ALA A 404 -0.29 -10.55 -8.51
N GLU A 405 0.74 -9.84 -8.09
CA GLU A 405 1.85 -10.35 -7.28
C GLU A 405 2.29 -9.27 -6.30
N THR A 406 3.10 -9.61 -5.30
CA THR A 406 3.81 -8.59 -4.52
C THR A 406 4.75 -7.83 -5.46
N VAL A 407 4.34 -6.62 -5.85
CA VAL A 407 5.13 -5.77 -6.74
C VAL A 407 6.22 -5.03 -5.98
N TYR A 408 5.96 -4.72 -4.70
CA TYR A 408 6.94 -4.10 -3.81
C TYR A 408 6.76 -4.57 -2.37
N SER A 409 7.88 -4.66 -1.66
CA SER A 409 7.92 -4.74 -0.21
C SER A 409 8.69 -3.57 0.36
N VAL A 410 8.15 -2.93 1.39
CA VAL A 410 8.82 -1.85 2.12
C VAL A 410 9.02 -2.23 3.58
N LEU A 411 10.18 -1.88 4.11
CA LEU A 411 10.51 -1.90 5.53
C LEU A 411 10.94 -0.51 5.94
N ILE A 412 10.51 -0.06 7.12
CA ILE A 412 10.77 1.27 7.63
C ILE A 412 11.23 1.15 9.08
N ASP A 413 12.44 1.64 9.33
CA ASP A 413 12.99 1.82 10.67
C ASP A 413 12.80 3.31 11.03
N LEU A 414 11.81 3.57 11.89
CA LEU A 414 11.36 4.93 12.19
C LEU A 414 12.29 5.67 13.14
N ASP A 415 13.12 4.98 13.91
CA ASP A 415 14.12 5.62 14.75
C ASP A 415 15.36 5.97 13.94
N ALA A 416 15.81 5.06 13.05
CA ALA A 416 16.94 5.31 12.16
C ALA A 416 16.61 6.22 10.95
N ARG A 417 15.33 6.44 10.64
CA ARG A 417 14.86 7.26 9.49
C ARG A 417 15.29 6.71 8.14
N ARG A 418 15.10 5.41 7.93
CA ARG A 418 15.43 4.72 6.68
C ARG A 418 14.31 3.86 6.17
N LEU A 419 14.27 3.69 4.86
CA LEU A 419 13.31 2.88 4.11
C LEU A 419 14.06 1.84 3.29
N GLY A 420 13.77 0.57 3.52
CA GLY A 420 14.21 -0.58 2.73
C GLY A 420 13.17 -0.91 1.67
N LEU A 421 13.59 -1.11 0.43
CA LEU A 421 12.72 -1.40 -0.71
C LEU A 421 13.16 -2.67 -1.44
N ALA A 422 12.30 -3.67 -1.50
CA ALA A 422 12.42 -4.79 -2.44
C ALA A 422 11.44 -4.59 -3.60
N ALA A 423 11.96 -4.54 -4.84
CA ALA A 423 11.15 -4.34 -6.04
C ALA A 423 10.59 -5.65 -6.61
N GLY A 424 9.76 -6.32 -5.83
CA GLY A 424 9.04 -7.53 -6.23
C GLY A 424 8.73 -8.41 -5.02
N PRO A 425 8.40 -9.70 -5.23
CA PRO A 425 8.21 -10.61 -4.13
C PRO A 425 9.50 -10.67 -3.30
N PRO A 426 9.47 -10.30 -2.01
CA PRO A 426 10.70 -10.11 -1.22
C PRO A 426 11.51 -11.41 -1.06
N CYS A 427 10.87 -12.59 -1.17
CA CYS A 427 11.59 -13.87 -1.20
C CYS A 427 12.55 -14.04 -2.41
N ARG A 428 12.46 -13.17 -3.42
CA ARG A 428 13.29 -13.18 -4.65
C ARG A 428 14.06 -11.88 -4.88
N HIS A 429 13.85 -10.86 -4.04
CA HIS A 429 14.38 -9.52 -4.24
C HIS A 429 14.92 -8.98 -2.92
N ASP A 430 16.16 -8.52 -2.92
CA ASP A 430 16.81 -8.01 -1.73
C ASP A 430 16.29 -6.60 -1.39
N TYR A 431 16.32 -6.22 -0.11
CA TYR A 431 15.94 -4.87 0.32
C TYR A 431 17.08 -3.88 0.07
N HIS A 432 16.78 -2.84 -0.71
CA HIS A 432 17.67 -1.70 -0.92
C HIS A 432 17.32 -0.58 0.06
N TRP A 433 18.26 -0.23 0.94
CA TRP A 433 18.05 0.77 1.99
C TRP A 433 18.37 2.18 1.53
N LEU A 434 17.50 3.12 1.89
CA LEU A 434 17.65 4.55 1.68
C LEU A 434 17.49 5.29 3.01
N GLU A 435 18.48 6.10 3.37
CA GLU A 435 18.35 7.04 4.47
C GLU A 435 17.47 8.22 4.04
N LEU A 436 16.65 8.74 4.95
CA LEU A 436 15.85 9.94 4.69
C LEU A 436 16.74 11.16 4.43
N ALA A 437 17.90 11.22 5.10
CA ALA A 437 18.82 12.33 5.10
C ALA A 437 20.14 12.02 4.36
N ASP A 438 20.07 11.58 3.11
CA ASP A 438 21.25 11.65 2.24
C ASP A 438 21.19 12.94 1.40
N GLY A 439 21.97 13.95 1.82
CA GLY A 439 22.43 15.06 0.97
C GLY A 439 21.84 16.46 1.21
N VAL A 440 22.15 17.09 2.34
CA VAL A 440 22.81 18.42 2.38
C VAL A 440 23.75 18.42 3.60
N THR A 441 24.96 17.90 3.42
CA THR A 441 26.08 18.33 4.26
C THR A 441 26.48 19.72 3.77
N GLY A 442 26.14 20.74 4.53
CA GLY A 442 26.59 22.12 4.38
C GLY A 442 26.70 22.76 5.74
#